data_AF-A0A2D3WGV8-F1
#
_entry.id   AF-A0A2D3WGV8-F1
#
_cell.length_a   1.000
_cell.length_b   1.000
_cell.length_c   1.000
_cell.angle_alpha   90.00
_cell.angle_beta   90.00
_cell.angle_gamma   90.00
#
_symmetry.space_group_name_H-M   'P 1'
#
loop_
_entity.id
_entity.type
_entity.pdbx_description
1 polymer ?
#
loop_
_entity_poly.entity_id
_entity_poly.type
_entity_poly.pdbx_seq_one_letter_code
_entity_poly.pdbx_strand_id
1 'polypeptide(L)'
;MSGIFQQSVVKRFSQDESVVALRWAKLQAYKAKMDFIKTVKEEKYQDGFLHDIFEECLGYTLDNTNPQNFNLEREKKNETDSKKADGAIFVDGKVVGVIELKAQDTKNLDKAVDQAFGYLVSNANARYVIVSNFDELRFYIEKATAYEKFHLFTLDYEGF
;
A
#
# COMPACT_ATOMS: atom_id res chain seq x y z
N MET A 1 6.54 -12.98 -23.97
CA MET A 1 5.23 -12.32 -24.12
C MET A 1 4.57 -12.26 -22.75
N SER A 2 3.88 -11.15 -22.47
CA SER A 2 3.20 -10.76 -21.22
C SER A 2 4.15 -10.25 -20.13
N GLY A 3 4.01 -9.06 -19.53
CA GLY A 3 2.82 -8.22 -19.39
C GLY A 3 3.03 -6.75 -19.78
N ILE A 4 1.97 -6.18 -20.32
CA ILE A 4 1.83 -4.86 -20.95
C ILE A 4 1.83 -3.69 -19.96
N PHE A 5 2.04 -3.92 -18.66
CA PHE A 5 1.84 -2.87 -17.65
C PHE A 5 3.10 -2.13 -17.19
N GLN A 6 4.29 -2.69 -17.39
CA GLN A 6 5.48 -2.24 -16.64
C GLN A 6 6.23 -1.02 -17.22
N GLN A 7 5.80 -0.40 -18.33
CA GLN A 7 6.48 0.78 -18.89
C GLN A 7 5.60 2.00 -19.19
N SER A 8 4.27 1.87 -19.17
CA SER A 8 3.39 2.95 -19.63
C SER A 8 2.95 3.93 -18.55
N VAL A 9 3.04 3.58 -17.27
CA VAL A 9 2.65 4.46 -16.14
C VAL A 9 3.82 5.37 -15.74
N VAL A 10 5.04 4.82 -15.65
CA VAL A 10 6.25 5.55 -15.26
C VAL A 10 6.67 6.60 -16.30
N LYS A 11 6.47 6.34 -17.61
CA LYS A 11 6.93 7.24 -18.69
C LYS A 11 6.17 8.57 -18.82
N ARG A 12 5.12 8.82 -18.04
CA ARG A 12 4.28 10.02 -18.20
C ARG A 12 4.50 11.13 -17.18
N PHE A 13 5.32 10.91 -16.16
CA PHE A 13 5.55 11.90 -15.11
C PHE A 13 7.04 12.09 -14.88
N SER A 14 7.55 13.30 -15.15
CA SER A 14 8.85 13.72 -14.65
C SER A 14 8.76 13.76 -13.14
N GLN A 15 9.53 12.93 -12.45
CA GLN A 15 9.64 13.02 -10.99
C GLN A 15 10.71 14.04 -10.63
N ASP A 16 10.46 14.82 -9.59
CA ASP A 16 11.49 15.68 -9.02
C ASP A 16 12.48 14.80 -8.25
N GLU A 17 13.71 14.71 -8.75
CA GLU A 17 14.77 13.88 -8.18
C GLU A 17 15.02 14.19 -6.70
N SER A 18 14.85 15.45 -6.28
CA SER A 18 15.01 15.81 -4.87
C SER A 18 13.92 15.18 -4.00
N VAL A 19 12.69 15.09 -4.50
CA VAL A 19 11.58 14.41 -3.84
C VAL A 19 11.84 12.90 -3.83
N VAL A 20 12.28 12.31 -4.94
CA VAL A 20 12.61 10.88 -5.01
C VAL A 20 13.70 10.52 -4.00
N ALA A 21 14.77 11.31 -3.92
CA ALA A 21 15.86 11.09 -2.95
C ALA A 21 15.37 11.17 -1.49
N LEU A 22 14.47 12.10 -1.17
CA LEU A 22 13.87 12.20 0.17
C LEU A 22 13.03 10.96 0.50
N ARG A 23 12.18 10.52 -0.43
CA ARG A 23 11.34 9.33 -0.24
C ARG A 23 12.17 8.05 -0.13
N TRP A 24 13.23 7.95 -0.93
CA TRP A 24 14.19 6.86 -0.83
C TRP A 24 14.84 6.79 0.55
N ALA A 25 15.25 7.93 1.12
CA ALA A 25 15.79 7.97 2.48
C ALA A 25 14.80 7.45 3.52
N LYS A 26 13.49 7.69 3.33
CA LYS A 26 12.42 7.15 4.18
C LYS A 26 12.28 5.64 4.02
N LEU A 27 12.38 5.11 2.79
CA LEU A 27 12.45 3.66 2.57
C LEU A 27 13.69 3.02 3.23
N GLN A 28 14.84 3.71 3.26
CA GLN A 28 16.02 3.21 3.98
C GLN A 28 15.80 3.18 5.49
N ALA A 29 15.14 4.20 6.06
CA ALA A 29 14.76 4.21 7.47
C ALA A 29 13.78 3.07 7.80
N TYR A 30 12.85 2.76 6.89
CA TYR A 30 11.98 1.59 6.98
C TYR A 30 12.78 0.27 6.99
N LYS A 31 13.72 0.10 6.05
CA LYS A 31 14.58 -1.10 5.97
C LYS A 31 15.40 -1.34 7.24
N ALA A 32 15.83 -0.28 7.92
CA ALA A 32 16.54 -0.40 9.20
C ALA A 32 15.70 -1.08 10.30
N LYS A 33 14.36 -1.11 10.17
CA LYS A 33 13.44 -1.79 11.10
C LYS A 33 13.19 -3.26 10.75
N MET A 34 13.78 -3.79 9.68
CA MET A 34 13.50 -5.13 9.13
C MET A 34 13.46 -6.24 10.18
N ASP A 35 14.48 -6.32 11.04
CA ASP A 35 14.57 -7.39 12.04
C ASP A 35 13.46 -7.30 13.09
N PHE A 36 13.06 -6.09 13.48
CA PHE A 36 11.90 -5.90 14.34
C PHE A 36 10.60 -6.33 13.64
N ILE A 37 10.39 -5.91 12.39
CA ILE A 37 9.17 -6.18 11.62
C ILE A 37 8.95 -7.68 11.43
N LYS A 38 10.03 -8.46 11.23
CA LYS A 38 9.97 -9.93 11.12
C LYS A 38 9.49 -10.64 12.39
N THR A 39 9.51 -9.98 13.55
CA THR A 39 9.18 -10.60 14.85
C THR A 39 7.78 -10.25 15.37
N VAL A 40 7.12 -9.27 14.76
CA VAL A 40 5.86 -8.71 15.28
C VAL A 40 4.65 -9.19 14.49
N LYS A 41 3.51 -9.25 15.19
CA LYS A 41 2.20 -9.54 14.59
C LYS A 41 1.72 -8.36 13.74
N GLU A 42 0.77 -8.62 12.85
CA GLU A 42 0.10 -7.65 11.99
C GLU A 42 -0.40 -6.43 12.78
N GLU A 43 -1.26 -6.63 13.78
CA GLU A 43 -1.83 -5.57 14.63
C GLU A 43 -0.77 -4.70 15.32
N LYS A 44 0.43 -5.25 15.57
CA LYS A 44 1.50 -4.52 16.26
C LYS A 44 2.18 -3.51 15.35
N TYR A 45 2.16 -3.72 14.04
CA TYR A 45 2.93 -2.90 13.09
C TYR A 45 2.13 -2.39 11.88
N GLN A 46 0.86 -2.78 11.72
CA GLN A 46 -0.07 -2.22 10.74
C GLN A 46 0.00 -0.68 10.69
N ASP A 47 -0.18 -0.02 11.84
CA ASP A 47 -0.13 1.44 11.94
C ASP A 47 1.25 2.00 11.56
N GLY A 48 2.30 1.32 12.02
CA GLY A 48 3.68 1.67 11.71
C GLY A 48 4.00 1.56 10.22
N PHE A 49 3.48 0.53 9.54
CA PHE A 49 3.67 0.33 8.11
C PHE A 49 2.94 1.40 7.29
N LEU A 50 1.69 1.72 7.63
CA LEU A 50 0.95 2.79 6.98
C LEU A 50 1.66 4.14 7.13
N HIS A 51 2.19 4.42 8.32
CA HIS A 51 2.97 5.64 8.55
C HIS A 51 4.31 5.64 7.80
N ASP A 52 5.14 4.60 7.99
CA ASP A 52 6.51 4.57 7.44
C ASP A 52 6.54 4.50 5.90
N ILE A 53 5.64 3.72 5.29
CA ILE A 53 5.62 3.52 3.85
C ILE A 53 4.65 4.49 3.17
N PHE A 54 3.39 4.58 3.59
CA PHE A 54 2.44 5.37 2.83
C PHE A 54 2.57 6.86 3.12
N GLU A 55 2.62 7.26 4.39
CA GLU A 55 2.75 8.68 4.74
C GLU A 55 4.16 9.20 4.49
N GLU A 56 5.16 8.65 5.17
CA GLU A 56 6.52 9.17 5.15
C GLU A 56 7.22 8.93 3.80
N CYS A 57 7.08 7.74 3.21
CA CYS A 57 7.76 7.40 1.96
C CYS A 57 6.96 7.78 0.71
N LEU A 58 5.67 7.47 0.62
CA LEU A 58 4.87 7.73 -0.59
C LEU A 58 4.16 9.09 -0.58
N GLY A 59 4.11 9.79 0.56
CA GLY A 59 3.56 11.14 0.68
C GLY A 59 2.04 11.19 0.80
N TYR A 60 1.40 10.11 1.25
CA TYR A 60 0.02 10.16 1.72
C TYR A 60 -0.07 10.93 3.05
N THR A 61 -1.27 11.23 3.49
CA THR A 61 -1.53 11.85 4.79
C THR A 61 -2.55 10.99 5.52
N LEU A 62 -2.15 10.46 6.66
CA LEU A 62 -2.98 9.62 7.49
C LEU A 62 -4.04 10.43 8.25
N ASP A 63 -5.19 9.82 8.44
CA ASP A 63 -6.31 10.36 9.20
C ASP A 63 -5.94 10.78 10.63
N ASN A 64 -5.09 10.02 11.31
CA ASN A 64 -4.64 10.30 12.67
C ASN A 64 -3.49 11.30 12.74
N THR A 65 -2.72 11.46 11.66
CA THR A 65 -1.68 12.48 11.54
C THR A 65 -2.30 13.85 11.24
N ASN A 66 -3.29 13.91 10.34
CA ASN A 66 -4.03 15.14 10.03
C ASN A 66 -5.53 14.89 9.79
N PRO A 67 -6.36 14.90 10.85
CA PRO A 67 -7.79 14.61 10.74
C PRO A 67 -8.59 15.59 9.88
N GLN A 68 -8.05 16.78 9.60
CA GLN A 68 -8.74 17.82 8.82
C GLN A 68 -8.42 17.74 7.33
N ASN A 69 -7.31 17.10 6.96
CA ASN A 69 -6.86 17.01 5.57
C ASN A 69 -6.00 15.75 5.39
N PHE A 70 -6.67 14.63 5.17
CA PHE A 70 -6.06 13.32 4.94
C PHE A 70 -6.50 12.76 3.58
N ASN A 71 -5.70 11.85 3.05
CA ASN A 71 -6.05 11.06 1.87
C ASN A 71 -5.81 9.55 2.08
N LEU A 72 -5.53 9.14 3.32
CA LEU A 72 -5.42 7.76 3.76
C LEU A 72 -6.12 7.59 5.12
N GLU A 73 -7.19 6.79 5.16
CA GLU A 73 -7.95 6.46 6.37
C GLU A 73 -7.64 5.03 6.81
N ARG A 74 -7.56 4.80 8.12
CA ARG A 74 -7.34 3.47 8.69
C ARG A 74 -8.66 2.80 9.02
N GLU A 75 -8.67 1.46 9.00
CA GLU A 75 -9.82 0.66 9.44
C GLU A 75 -11.16 1.04 8.77
N LYS A 76 -11.14 1.40 7.48
CA LYS A 76 -12.32 1.93 6.79
C LYS A 76 -13.39 0.85 6.67
N LYS A 77 -14.53 1.08 7.32
CA LYS A 77 -15.70 0.22 7.21
C LYS A 77 -16.34 0.32 5.81
N ASN A 78 -16.78 -0.82 5.29
CA ASN A 78 -17.56 -0.88 4.06
C ASN A 78 -18.90 -0.16 4.16
N GLU A 79 -19.39 0.32 3.02
CA GLU A 79 -20.74 0.88 2.88
C GLU A 79 -21.83 -0.18 3.08
N THR A 80 -21.55 -1.42 2.68
CA THR A 80 -22.57 -2.49 2.56
C THR A 80 -22.53 -3.53 3.69
N ASP A 81 -21.45 -3.63 4.46
CA ASP A 81 -21.31 -4.63 5.52
C ASP A 81 -20.43 -4.16 6.70
N SER A 82 -20.14 -5.05 7.65
CA SER A 82 -19.35 -4.74 8.85
C SER A 82 -17.85 -4.96 8.68
N LYS A 83 -17.36 -5.34 7.51
CA LYS A 83 -15.93 -5.57 7.27
C LYS A 83 -15.20 -4.23 7.13
N LYS A 84 -13.89 -4.26 7.36
CA LYS A 84 -13.02 -3.08 7.35
C LYS A 84 -11.74 -3.37 6.60
N ALA A 85 -11.37 -2.52 5.65
CA ALA A 85 -10.02 -2.54 5.09
C ALA A 85 -9.03 -1.93 6.09
N ASP A 86 -7.79 -2.41 6.11
CA ASP A 86 -6.75 -1.87 7.00
C ASP A 86 -6.42 -0.42 6.65
N GLY A 87 -6.43 -0.10 5.35
CA GLY A 87 -6.33 1.28 4.85
C GLY A 87 -7.22 1.55 3.63
N ALA A 88 -7.67 2.79 3.49
CA ALA A 88 -8.42 3.28 2.33
C ALA A 88 -7.83 4.59 1.81
N ILE A 89 -7.54 4.63 0.51
CA ILE A 89 -6.95 5.79 -0.18
C ILE A 89 -8.07 6.60 -0.83
N PHE A 90 -8.02 7.93 -0.62
CA PHE A 90 -9.01 8.86 -1.11
C PHE A 90 -8.46 9.77 -2.21
N VAL A 91 -9.29 10.03 -3.22
CA VAL A 91 -9.13 11.12 -4.18
C VAL A 91 -10.49 11.81 -4.31
N ASP A 92 -10.52 13.14 -4.15
CA ASP A 92 -11.74 13.94 -4.19
C ASP A 92 -12.86 13.40 -3.28
N GLY A 93 -12.49 12.94 -2.07
CA GLY A 93 -13.41 12.40 -1.07
C GLY A 93 -13.96 11.00 -1.38
N LYS A 94 -13.49 10.34 -2.45
CA LYS A 94 -13.91 8.99 -2.84
C LYS A 94 -12.81 7.97 -2.60
N VAL A 95 -13.19 6.79 -2.10
CA VAL A 95 -12.28 5.65 -2.00
C VAL A 95 -11.89 5.20 -3.41
N VAL A 96 -10.61 5.31 -3.75
CA VAL A 96 -10.05 4.86 -5.03
C VAL A 96 -9.17 3.64 -4.89
N GLY A 97 -8.66 3.37 -3.68
CA GLY A 97 -7.83 2.21 -3.39
C GLY A 97 -8.02 1.68 -1.98
N VAL A 98 -7.77 0.40 -1.81
CA VAL A 98 -7.84 -0.30 -0.52
C VAL A 98 -6.53 -1.02 -0.23
N ILE A 99 -6.17 -1.10 1.04
CA ILE A 99 -4.95 -1.73 1.54
C ILE A 99 -5.36 -2.84 2.51
N GLU A 100 -4.83 -4.03 2.29
CA GLU A 100 -4.92 -5.17 3.20
C GLU A 100 -3.51 -5.61 3.60
N LEU A 101 -3.26 -5.73 4.90
CA LEU A 101 -1.97 -6.02 5.48
C LEU A 101 -1.98 -7.40 6.14
N LYS A 102 -0.81 -8.03 6.19
CA LYS A 102 -0.57 -9.27 6.91
C LYS A 102 0.77 -9.20 7.65
N ALA A 103 0.94 -10.02 8.68
CA ALA A 103 2.25 -10.16 9.33
C ALA A 103 3.31 -10.68 8.35
N GLN A 104 4.59 -10.33 8.59
CA GLN A 104 5.69 -10.62 7.66
C GLN A 104 5.93 -12.10 7.37
N ASP A 105 5.62 -12.95 8.34
CA ASP A 105 5.71 -14.40 8.22
C ASP A 105 4.62 -15.01 7.31
N THR A 106 3.57 -14.26 6.97
CA THR A 106 2.53 -14.68 6.03
C THR A 106 3.07 -14.70 4.60
N LYS A 107 3.39 -15.91 4.10
CA LYS A 107 3.94 -16.09 2.74
C LYS A 107 2.88 -16.25 1.66
N ASN A 108 1.74 -16.84 2.00
CA ASN A 108 0.60 -16.92 1.08
C ASN A 108 -0.34 -15.75 1.34
N LEU A 109 -0.39 -14.81 0.40
CA LEU A 109 -1.22 -13.61 0.45
C LEU A 109 -2.57 -13.77 -0.28
N ASP A 110 -2.88 -14.92 -0.87
CA ASP A 110 -4.06 -15.09 -1.73
C ASP A 110 -5.37 -14.84 -0.97
N LYS A 111 -5.44 -15.24 0.31
CA LYS A 111 -6.58 -14.91 1.17
C LYS A 111 -6.73 -13.41 1.42
N ALA A 112 -5.62 -12.70 1.57
CA ALA A 112 -5.61 -11.25 1.74
C ALA A 112 -6.03 -10.54 0.44
N VAL A 113 -5.64 -11.09 -0.72
CA VAL A 113 -6.12 -10.62 -2.03
C VAL A 113 -7.64 -10.78 -2.13
N ASP A 114 -8.18 -11.96 -1.80
CA ASP A 114 -9.63 -12.19 -1.83
C ASP A 114 -10.39 -11.22 -0.90
N GLN A 115 -9.86 -10.97 0.31
CA GLN A 115 -10.40 -9.97 1.25
C GLN A 115 -10.40 -8.57 0.62
N ALA A 116 -9.26 -8.14 0.08
CA ALA A 116 -9.09 -6.81 -0.49
C ALA A 116 -9.96 -6.57 -1.73
N PHE A 117 -10.11 -7.57 -2.60
CA PHE A 117 -11.02 -7.49 -3.75
C PHE A 117 -12.49 -7.53 -3.35
N GLY A 118 -12.83 -8.15 -2.22
CA GLY A 118 -14.15 -8.00 -1.60
C GLY A 118 -14.50 -6.54 -1.32
N TYR A 119 -13.53 -5.73 -0.86
CA TYR A 119 -13.73 -4.29 -0.64
C TYR A 119 -13.90 -3.51 -1.93
N LEU A 120 -13.18 -3.89 -2.99
CA LEU A 120 -13.29 -3.25 -4.30
C LEU A 120 -14.73 -3.31 -4.83
N VAL A 121 -15.40 -4.46 -4.68
CA VAL A 121 -16.80 -4.66 -5.13
C VAL A 121 -17.78 -3.79 -4.34
N SER A 122 -17.50 -3.53 -3.06
CA SER A 122 -18.32 -2.67 -2.21
C SER A 122 -18.09 -1.16 -2.41
N ASN A 123 -17.10 -0.75 -3.20
CA ASN A 123 -16.75 0.66 -3.43
C ASN A 123 -16.72 0.98 -4.94
N ALA A 124 -17.77 1.61 -5.46
CA ALA A 124 -17.97 1.79 -6.91
C ALA A 124 -16.85 2.57 -7.64
N ASN A 125 -16.05 3.37 -6.92
CA ASN A 125 -14.94 4.15 -7.48
C ASN A 125 -13.57 3.52 -7.24
N ALA A 126 -13.49 2.46 -6.42
CA ALA A 126 -12.24 1.82 -6.09
C ALA A 126 -11.75 1.01 -7.29
N ARG A 127 -10.50 1.25 -7.69
CA ARG A 127 -9.83 0.58 -8.82
C ARG A 127 -8.48 -0.02 -8.44
N TYR A 128 -7.96 0.32 -7.26
CA TYR A 128 -6.64 -0.10 -6.81
C TYR A 128 -6.74 -0.98 -5.58
N VAL A 129 -5.97 -2.06 -5.56
CA VAL A 129 -5.82 -2.92 -4.39
C VAL A 129 -4.33 -3.03 -4.09
N ILE A 130 -3.96 -2.82 -2.83
CA ILE A 130 -2.62 -3.08 -2.33
C ILE A 130 -2.71 -4.17 -1.26
N VAL A 131 -1.90 -5.21 -1.40
CA VAL A 131 -1.75 -6.25 -0.39
C VAL A 131 -0.30 -6.31 0.03
N SER A 132 -0.01 -6.35 1.33
CA SER A 132 1.37 -6.49 1.78
C SER A 132 1.54 -7.30 3.05
N ASN A 133 2.65 -8.05 3.14
CA ASN A 133 3.14 -8.60 4.39
C ASN A 133 4.27 -7.77 5.01
N PHE A 134 4.26 -6.45 4.81
CA PHE A 134 5.32 -5.51 5.17
C PHE A 134 6.61 -5.63 4.33
N ASP A 135 6.89 -6.74 3.65
CA ASP A 135 8.02 -6.82 2.70
C ASP A 135 7.55 -6.88 1.26
N GLU A 136 6.81 -7.94 0.94
CA GLU A 136 6.18 -8.08 -0.35
C GLU A 136 4.98 -7.13 -0.41
N LEU A 137 5.01 -6.15 -1.30
CA LEU A 137 3.89 -5.29 -1.64
C LEU A 137 3.42 -5.66 -3.03
N ARG A 138 2.15 -6.04 -3.15
CA ARG A 138 1.47 -6.34 -4.42
C ARG A 138 0.49 -5.23 -4.74
N PHE A 139 0.64 -4.62 -5.91
CA PHE A 139 -0.22 -3.55 -6.39
C PHE A 139 -1.04 -4.03 -7.59
N TYR A 140 -2.36 -4.05 -7.43
CA TYR A 140 -3.32 -4.49 -8.44
C TYR A 140 -4.11 -3.31 -8.99
N ILE A 141 -4.45 -3.40 -10.28
CA ILE A 141 -5.32 -2.45 -10.97
C ILE A 141 -6.54 -3.23 -11.49
N GLU A 142 -7.71 -2.94 -10.94
CA GLU A 142 -9.06 -3.47 -11.26
C GLU A 142 -9.29 -4.98 -11.12
N LYS A 143 -8.28 -5.81 -11.36
CA LYS A 143 -8.44 -7.27 -11.46
C LYS A 143 -7.38 -8.00 -10.63
N ALA A 144 -7.78 -9.08 -9.97
CA ALA A 144 -6.90 -9.90 -9.14
C ALA A 144 -5.88 -10.73 -9.95
N THR A 145 -6.04 -10.80 -11.27
CA THR A 145 -5.25 -11.68 -12.15
C THR A 145 -3.85 -11.16 -12.48
N ALA A 146 -3.57 -9.88 -12.25
CA ALA A 146 -2.27 -9.27 -12.53
C ALA A 146 -1.94 -8.17 -11.53
N TYR A 147 -0.69 -8.11 -11.10
CA TYR A 147 -0.18 -7.11 -10.16
C TYR A 147 1.29 -6.80 -10.42
N GLU A 148 1.71 -5.62 -9.99
CA GLU A 148 3.11 -5.28 -9.80
C GLU A 148 3.55 -5.66 -8.39
N LYS A 149 4.80 -6.12 -8.25
CA LYS A 149 5.32 -6.63 -6.98
C LYS A 149 6.63 -5.97 -6.62
N PHE A 150 6.75 -5.57 -5.36
CA PHE A 150 7.94 -4.97 -4.78
C PHE A 150 8.34 -5.73 -3.52
N HIS A 151 9.64 -5.98 -3.34
CA HIS A 151 10.19 -6.49 -2.09
C HIS A 151 10.88 -5.34 -1.37
N LEU A 152 10.15 -4.68 -0.47
CA LEU A 152 10.53 -3.41 0.15
C LEU A 152 11.84 -3.50 0.92
N PHE A 153 12.17 -4.67 1.48
CA PHE A 153 13.43 -4.89 2.20
C PHE A 153 14.65 -4.93 1.30
N THR A 154 14.49 -5.36 0.04
CA THR A 154 15.61 -5.55 -0.90
C THR A 154 15.54 -4.64 -2.13
N LEU A 155 14.51 -3.80 -2.25
CA LEU A 155 14.35 -2.85 -3.35
C LEU A 155 15.59 -1.96 -3.44
N ASP A 156 16.22 -1.82 -4.59
CA ASP A 156 17.33 -0.87 -4.78
C ASP A 156 16.80 0.49 -5.28
N TYR A 157 17.69 1.45 -5.48
CA TYR A 157 17.30 2.80 -5.91
C TYR A 157 16.76 2.82 -7.35
N GLU A 158 17.24 1.92 -8.21
CA GLU A 158 16.79 1.82 -9.61
C GLU A 158 15.39 1.22 -9.70
N GLY A 159 15.04 0.29 -8.81
CA GLY A 159 13.71 -0.29 -8.71
C GLY A 159 12.69 0.55 -7.95
N PHE A 160 13.12 1.62 -7.28
CA PHE A 160 12.26 2.54 -6.52
C PHE A 160 11.67 3.63 -7.42
#